data_AF-W9IM83-F1
#
_entry.id   AF-W9IM83-F1
#
_cell.length_a   1.000
_cell.length_b   1.000
_cell.length_c   1.000
_cell.angle_alpha   90.00
_cell.angle_beta   90.00
_cell.angle_gamma   90.00
#
_symmetry.space_group_name_H-M   'P 1'
#
loop_
_entity.id
_entity.type
_entity.pdbx_description
1 polymer ?
#
loop_
_entity_poly.entity_id
_entity_poly.type
_entity_poly.pdbx_seq_one_letter_code
_entity_poly.pdbx_strand_id
1 'polypeptide(L)'
;MAGSNMFIIYQDGNGNVTLSPRRGVGEVMPQYTERSGLELLDGSGIKDNQMIANIRCNNCVDLSLKGTSSWIAAWKNGNSLDSTSMEERISEHDTHADFSVDFSKATMSSDSNPFTGSNEDTNSNSGSSSGGAVTQSGSGSPSKTVLRAHGIIMSIVFIAGYPLGAILMPMLGKWLIHAGWQVVMLLLMWAGFGLGYVYARDGGYWGKQAHTRMGTAVCALMTLQPVLGYMHHRYFVSHRKRGVVSHVHVWFGRALIIIGIVNGGLGLQLANSSTAYIIAYSVIAGIAAILYLAAAFIGERRRNASRAKQISPQMSQEEAR
;
A
#
# COMPACT_ATOMS: atom_id res chain seq x y z
N MET A 1 -2.22 16.30 -2.23
CA MET A 1 -2.63 17.29 -3.26
C MET A 1 -3.01 18.64 -2.62
N ALA A 2 -2.17 19.24 -1.76
CA ALA A 2 -2.51 20.51 -1.12
C ALA A 2 -2.43 21.68 -2.12
N GLY A 3 -3.42 22.57 -2.10
CA GLY A 3 -3.51 23.75 -2.97
C GLY A 3 -4.07 23.49 -4.37
N SER A 4 -4.42 22.25 -4.73
CA SER A 4 -4.99 21.94 -6.04
C SER A 4 -6.45 22.39 -6.14
N ASN A 5 -6.82 22.97 -7.29
CA ASN A 5 -8.20 23.20 -7.67
C ASN A 5 -8.79 21.94 -8.29
N MET A 6 -9.94 21.50 -7.80
CA MET A 6 -10.58 20.26 -8.25
C MET A 6 -11.96 20.56 -8.80
N PHE A 7 -12.24 20.03 -9.99
CA PHE A 7 -13.56 20.03 -10.61
C PHE A 7 -14.09 18.61 -10.53
N ILE A 8 -14.91 18.34 -9.51
CA ILE A 8 -15.44 17.00 -9.27
C ILE A 8 -16.85 16.93 -9.86
N ILE A 9 -17.13 15.87 -10.60
CA ILE A 9 -18.45 15.60 -11.15
C ILE A 9 -18.92 14.20 -10.74
N TYR A 10 -20.22 14.06 -10.57
CA TYR A 10 -20.90 12.78 -10.38
C TYR A 10 -22.33 12.88 -10.93
N GLN A 11 -22.96 11.75 -11.24
CA GLN A 11 -24.35 11.78 -11.72
C GLN A 11 -25.27 12.29 -10.61
N ASP A 12 -26.27 13.07 -11.00
CA ASP A 12 -27.23 13.68 -10.08
C ASP A 12 -28.43 12.76 -9.76
N GLY A 13 -28.52 11.61 -10.43
CA GLY A 13 -29.63 10.65 -10.34
C GLY A 13 -30.79 10.94 -11.30
N ASN A 14 -30.73 12.06 -12.03
CA ASN A 14 -31.81 12.58 -12.87
C ASN A 14 -31.39 12.68 -14.35
N GLY A 15 -30.32 11.97 -14.74
CA GLY A 15 -29.78 11.98 -16.10
C GLY A 15 -28.84 13.16 -16.40
N ASN A 16 -28.44 13.92 -15.37
CA ASN A 16 -27.47 15.00 -15.49
C ASN A 16 -26.28 14.77 -14.52
N VAL A 17 -25.40 15.77 -14.40
CA VAL A 17 -24.24 15.74 -13.51
C VAL A 17 -24.29 16.87 -12.49
N THR A 18 -23.87 16.57 -11.27
CA THR A 18 -23.59 17.55 -10.23
C THR A 18 -22.14 18.00 -10.33
N LEU A 19 -21.90 19.32 -10.45
CA LEU A 19 -20.58 19.92 -10.39
C LEU A 19 -20.25 20.37 -8.96
N SER A 20 -19.24 19.74 -8.36
CA SER A 20 -18.75 20.01 -7.01
C SER A 20 -17.31 20.54 -7.09
N PRO A 21 -17.10 21.87 -7.21
CA PRO A 21 -15.78 22.46 -7.08
C PRO A 21 -15.25 22.24 -5.66
N ARG A 22 -14.00 21.78 -5.55
CA ARG A 22 -13.34 21.53 -4.27
C ARG A 22 -11.90 22.03 -4.27
N ARG A 23 -11.36 22.27 -3.07
CA ARG A 23 -9.97 22.65 -2.87
C ARG A 23 -9.20 21.58 -2.10
N GLY A 24 -8.06 21.17 -2.64
CA GLY A 24 -7.18 20.21 -1.98
C GLY A 24 -6.49 20.83 -0.77
N VAL A 25 -6.60 20.20 0.40
CA VAL A 25 -5.90 20.62 1.64
C VAL A 25 -4.82 19.63 2.07
N GLY A 26 -4.62 18.54 1.34
CA GLY A 26 -3.67 17.47 1.68
C GLY A 26 -4.09 16.13 1.10
N GLU A 27 -3.78 15.06 1.83
CA GLU A 27 -4.21 13.68 1.56
C GLU A 27 -5.45 13.33 2.40
N VAL A 28 -6.48 14.17 2.33
CA VAL A 28 -7.77 14.00 3.00
C VAL A 28 -8.89 14.32 2.01
N MET A 29 -10.09 13.76 2.24
CA MET A 29 -11.23 14.00 1.37
C MET A 29 -11.49 15.53 1.26
N PRO A 30 -11.37 16.11 0.05
CA PRO A 30 -11.59 17.54 -0.15
C PRO A 30 -13.08 17.84 0.05
N GLN A 31 -13.36 19.00 0.65
CA GLN A 31 -14.73 19.47 0.88
C GLN A 31 -15.13 20.44 -0.22
N TYR A 32 -16.46 20.55 -0.44
CA TYR A 32 -17.01 21.56 -1.33
C TYR A 32 -16.48 22.94 -0.95
N THR A 33 -16.16 23.73 -1.95
CA THR A 33 -15.81 25.13 -1.76
C THR A 33 -16.50 25.89 -2.88
N GLU A 34 -17.40 26.78 -2.48
CA GLU A 34 -18.08 27.66 -3.44
C GLU A 34 -17.04 28.42 -4.26
N ARG A 35 -17.26 28.46 -5.58
CA ARG A 35 -16.39 29.15 -6.51
C ARG A 35 -17.25 29.93 -7.50
N SER A 36 -17.22 31.25 -7.35
CA SER A 36 -17.99 32.17 -8.17
C SER A 36 -17.63 32.04 -9.65
N GLY A 37 -18.64 32.06 -10.51
CA GLY A 37 -18.46 32.09 -11.97
C GLY A 37 -18.18 30.73 -12.60
N LEU A 38 -18.33 29.63 -11.86
CA LEU A 38 -18.38 28.28 -12.41
C LEU A 38 -19.82 27.87 -12.75
N GLU A 39 -20.04 27.46 -13.98
CA GLU A 39 -21.35 26.98 -14.46
C GLU A 39 -21.17 25.77 -15.38
N LEU A 40 -22.15 24.86 -15.33
CA LEU A 40 -22.31 23.82 -16.34
C LEU A 40 -22.97 24.44 -17.56
N LEU A 41 -22.38 24.21 -18.72
CA LEU A 41 -22.91 24.62 -20.01
C LEU A 41 -23.79 23.52 -20.61
N ASP A 42 -24.66 23.94 -21.53
CA ASP A 42 -25.44 23.04 -22.38
C ASP A 42 -24.53 22.01 -23.08
N GLY A 43 -25.05 20.79 -23.21
CA GLY A 43 -24.29 19.61 -23.65
C GLY A 43 -23.65 18.81 -22.51
N SER A 44 -23.72 19.29 -21.26
CA SER A 44 -23.41 18.48 -20.07
C SER A 44 -24.53 17.46 -19.80
N GLY A 45 -24.18 16.35 -19.15
CA GLY A 45 -25.13 15.31 -18.74
C GLY A 45 -24.57 13.91 -18.91
N ILE A 46 -25.46 12.92 -19.01
CA ILE A 46 -25.11 11.52 -19.26
C ILE A 46 -25.41 11.16 -20.72
N LYS A 47 -24.39 10.84 -21.51
CA LYS A 47 -24.52 10.37 -22.91
C LYS A 47 -23.68 9.12 -23.11
N ASP A 48 -24.25 8.08 -23.73
CA ASP A 48 -23.57 6.80 -24.00
C ASP A 48 -22.87 6.20 -22.77
N ASN A 49 -23.53 6.29 -21.61
CA ASN A 49 -23.02 5.83 -20.32
C ASN A 49 -21.72 6.55 -19.86
N GLN A 50 -21.47 7.76 -20.37
CA GLN A 50 -20.38 8.65 -19.98
C GLN A 50 -20.93 9.92 -19.33
N MET A 51 -20.26 10.36 -18.26
CA MET A 51 -20.50 11.68 -17.67
C MET A 51 -19.78 12.73 -18.50
N ILE A 52 -20.52 13.71 -19.00
CA ILE A 52 -19.99 14.86 -19.74
C ILE A 52 -20.26 16.11 -18.91
N ALA A 53 -19.21 16.89 -18.66
CA ALA A 53 -19.32 18.17 -17.99
C ALA A 53 -18.60 19.25 -18.80
N ASN A 54 -19.38 20.09 -19.45
CA ASN A 54 -18.91 21.28 -20.14
C ASN A 54 -18.89 22.41 -19.13
N ILE A 55 -17.70 22.80 -18.66
CA ILE A 55 -17.58 23.74 -17.55
C ILE A 55 -17.09 25.08 -18.07
N ARG A 56 -17.86 26.14 -17.83
CA ARG A 56 -17.39 27.51 -18.01
C ARG A 56 -16.89 28.06 -16.68
N CYS A 57 -15.79 28.79 -16.74
CA CYS A 57 -15.34 29.58 -15.61
C CYS A 57 -15.05 31.03 -15.99
N ASN A 58 -15.86 31.95 -15.47
CA ASN A 58 -15.76 33.38 -15.74
C ASN A 58 -14.75 34.11 -14.84
N ASN A 59 -14.40 33.54 -13.69
CA ASN A 59 -13.55 34.20 -12.68
C ASN A 59 -12.49 33.25 -12.07
N CYS A 60 -11.89 32.38 -12.89
CA CYS A 60 -10.85 31.43 -12.45
C CYS A 60 -9.46 32.09 -12.39
N VAL A 61 -9.33 33.19 -11.66
CA VAL A 61 -8.07 33.96 -11.51
C VAL A 61 -6.94 33.16 -10.84
N ASP A 62 -7.30 32.11 -10.13
CA ASP A 62 -6.42 31.18 -9.42
C ASP A 62 -5.94 30.01 -10.31
N LEU A 63 -6.39 29.93 -11.57
CA LEU A 63 -5.82 29.02 -12.56
C LEU A 63 -4.81 29.74 -13.45
N SER A 64 -3.61 29.18 -13.54
CA SER A 64 -2.61 29.64 -14.52
C SER A 64 -2.95 29.09 -15.91
N LEU A 65 -3.69 29.88 -16.69
CA LEU A 65 -4.08 29.54 -18.07
C LEU A 65 -3.05 30.03 -19.11
N LYS A 66 -1.77 30.13 -18.73
CA LYS A 66 -0.68 30.55 -19.61
C LYS A 66 0.25 29.37 -19.89
N GLY A 67 0.57 29.17 -21.17
CA GLY A 67 1.46 28.09 -21.61
C GLY A 67 0.93 26.70 -21.25
N THR A 68 1.83 25.79 -20.93
CA THR A 68 1.49 24.41 -20.56
C THR A 68 1.24 24.26 -19.06
N SER A 69 0.11 23.68 -18.69
CA SER A 69 -0.24 23.31 -17.31
C SER A 69 -0.45 21.80 -17.18
N SER A 70 -0.03 21.23 -16.06
CA SER A 70 -0.29 19.82 -15.72
C SER A 70 -1.67 19.65 -15.06
N TRP A 71 -2.31 18.54 -15.35
CA TRP A 71 -3.63 18.17 -14.88
C TRP A 71 -3.68 16.67 -14.55
N ILE A 72 -4.58 16.33 -13.63
CA ILE A 72 -4.86 14.95 -13.25
C ILE A 72 -6.35 14.71 -13.49
N ALA A 73 -6.68 13.69 -14.27
CA ALA A 73 -8.03 13.15 -14.36
C ALA A 73 -8.09 11.91 -13.48
N ALA A 74 -9.10 11.80 -12.62
CA ALA A 74 -9.21 10.68 -11.70
C ALA A 74 -10.66 10.20 -11.59
N TRP A 75 -10.88 8.89 -11.52
CA TRP A 75 -12.22 8.32 -11.49
C TRP A 75 -12.35 7.14 -10.55
N LYS A 76 -13.54 7.01 -9.97
CA LYS A 76 -13.95 5.90 -9.11
C LYS A 76 -14.79 4.93 -9.94
N ASN A 77 -14.47 3.64 -9.88
CA ASN A 77 -15.29 2.59 -10.48
C ASN A 77 -16.35 2.14 -9.46
N GLY A 78 -17.57 1.89 -9.94
CA GLY A 78 -18.64 1.35 -9.12
C GLY A 78 -19.98 2.02 -9.41
N ASN A 79 -20.88 1.93 -8.44
CA ASN A 79 -22.19 2.56 -8.52
C ASN A 79 -22.06 4.08 -8.56
N SER A 80 -23.00 4.71 -9.26
CA SER A 80 -23.15 6.15 -9.26
C SER A 80 -23.46 6.67 -7.84
N LEU A 81 -23.07 7.91 -7.57
CA LEU A 81 -23.45 8.60 -6.34
C LEU A 81 -24.92 9.03 -6.34
N ASP A 82 -25.48 9.29 -7.54
CA ASP A 82 -26.87 9.71 -7.75
C ASP A 82 -27.31 10.78 -6.75
N SER A 83 -26.54 11.88 -6.69
CA SER A 83 -26.71 12.93 -5.69
C SER A 83 -26.62 14.31 -6.32
N THR A 84 -27.61 15.15 -6.04
CA THR A 84 -27.64 16.59 -6.39
C THR A 84 -26.85 17.44 -5.40
N SER A 85 -26.41 16.88 -4.27
CA SER A 85 -25.66 17.62 -3.25
C SER A 85 -24.24 17.90 -3.72
N MET A 86 -23.83 19.17 -3.77
CA MET A 86 -22.44 19.53 -4.06
C MET A 86 -21.47 19.12 -2.93
N GLU A 87 -21.97 18.81 -1.74
CA GLU A 87 -21.18 18.45 -0.57
C GLU A 87 -21.07 16.93 -0.36
N GLU A 88 -21.53 16.14 -1.33
CA GLU A 88 -21.61 14.68 -1.23
C GLU A 88 -20.29 14.03 -0.79
N ARG A 89 -20.38 12.97 0.02
CA ARG A 89 -19.20 12.25 0.47
C ARG A 89 -18.66 11.37 -0.65
N ILE A 90 -17.48 11.72 -1.12
CA ILE A 90 -16.80 10.98 -2.18
C ILE A 90 -15.75 10.02 -1.61
N SER A 91 -15.56 8.91 -2.31
CA SER A 91 -14.47 7.99 -2.04
C SER A 91 -13.23 8.37 -2.85
N GLU A 92 -12.07 7.91 -2.40
CA GLU A 92 -10.84 8.00 -3.17
C GLU A 92 -10.99 7.28 -4.52
N HIS A 93 -10.53 7.93 -5.58
CA HIS A 93 -10.56 7.40 -6.95
C HIS A 93 -9.79 6.08 -7.05
N ASP A 94 -10.18 5.26 -8.03
CA ASP A 94 -9.55 3.96 -8.24
C ASP A 94 -8.33 4.02 -9.14
N THR A 95 -8.29 5.00 -10.03
CA THR A 95 -7.20 5.24 -10.96
C THR A 95 -7.23 6.70 -11.39
N HIS A 96 -6.11 7.15 -11.94
CA HIS A 96 -5.99 8.47 -12.55
C HIS A 96 -5.16 8.41 -13.83
N ALA A 97 -5.16 9.51 -14.55
CA ALA A 97 -4.30 9.78 -15.68
C ALA A 97 -3.69 11.18 -15.54
N ASP A 98 -2.41 11.29 -15.82
CA ASP A 98 -1.70 12.55 -15.89
C ASP A 98 -1.70 13.06 -17.32
N PHE A 99 -2.00 14.34 -17.48
CA PHE A 99 -1.95 15.00 -18.76
C PHE A 99 -1.51 16.45 -18.60
N SER A 100 -1.15 17.06 -19.72
CA SER A 100 -0.88 18.49 -19.77
C SER A 100 -1.75 19.14 -20.83
N VAL A 101 -2.10 20.40 -20.59
CA VAL A 101 -2.86 21.24 -21.50
C VAL A 101 -2.00 22.45 -21.84
N ASP A 102 -1.71 22.63 -23.11
CA ASP A 102 -1.09 23.83 -23.66
C ASP A 102 -2.19 24.87 -23.97
N PHE A 103 -2.38 25.79 -23.03
CA PHE A 103 -3.38 26.84 -23.14
C PHE A 103 -3.06 27.87 -24.23
N SER A 104 -1.83 27.90 -24.77
CA SER A 104 -1.54 28.73 -25.95
C SER A 104 -2.20 28.21 -27.22
N LYS A 105 -2.58 26.93 -27.25
CA LYS A 105 -3.30 26.27 -28.35
C LYS A 105 -4.78 26.08 -28.05
N ALA A 106 -5.20 26.23 -26.80
CA ALA A 106 -6.59 26.05 -26.34
C ALA A 106 -7.33 27.40 -26.23
N THR A 107 -7.27 28.22 -27.28
CA THR A 107 -7.95 29.52 -27.37
C THR A 107 -9.00 29.52 -28.46
N MET A 108 -10.12 30.21 -28.25
CA MET A 108 -11.17 30.39 -29.23
C MET A 108 -11.38 31.88 -29.53
N SER A 109 -11.90 32.19 -30.72
CA SER A 109 -12.14 33.57 -31.16
C SER A 109 -13.47 34.16 -30.66
N SER A 110 -14.35 33.35 -30.08
CA SER A 110 -15.63 33.80 -29.52
C SER A 110 -15.91 33.16 -28.16
N ASP A 111 -16.72 33.86 -27.35
CA ASP A 111 -17.22 33.40 -26.05
C ASP A 111 -18.49 32.53 -26.17
N SER A 112 -18.81 32.05 -27.38
CA SER A 112 -19.95 31.16 -27.62
C SER A 112 -19.68 29.77 -27.06
N ASN A 113 -20.71 29.06 -26.61
CA ASN A 113 -20.58 27.67 -26.15
C ASN A 113 -20.08 26.78 -27.31
N PRO A 114 -18.85 26.25 -27.25
CA PRO A 114 -18.28 25.48 -28.35
C PRO A 114 -18.85 24.07 -28.44
N PHE A 115 -19.59 23.62 -27.42
CA PHE A 115 -20.10 22.26 -27.30
C PHE A 115 -21.49 22.08 -27.93
N THR A 116 -22.12 23.16 -28.40
CA THR A 116 -23.49 23.15 -28.96
C THR A 116 -23.56 23.50 -30.45
N GLY A 117 -22.42 23.75 -31.11
CA GLY A 117 -22.35 24.04 -32.54
C GLY A 117 -22.30 22.77 -33.41
N SER A 118 -23.04 22.75 -34.50
CA SER A 118 -23.21 21.62 -35.42
C SER A 118 -21.91 21.06 -36.01
N ASN A 119 -21.44 19.96 -35.42
CA ASN A 119 -20.99 18.73 -36.08
C ASN A 119 -20.76 17.70 -34.96
N GLU A 120 -21.73 16.81 -34.75
CA GLU A 120 -21.64 15.64 -33.86
C GLU A 120 -20.66 14.58 -34.41
N ASP A 121 -19.43 14.99 -34.70
CA ASP A 121 -18.32 14.09 -35.04
C ASP A 121 -17.07 14.51 -34.26
N THR A 122 -17.21 14.72 -32.95
CA THR A 122 -16.09 14.40 -32.05
C THR A 122 -15.99 12.90 -31.93
N ASN A 123 -15.54 12.28 -33.02
CA ASN A 123 -14.97 10.96 -32.99
C ASN A 123 -13.75 11.08 -32.07
N SER A 124 -13.91 10.63 -30.82
CA SER A 124 -12.88 10.57 -29.78
C SER A 124 -11.87 9.50 -30.14
N ASN A 125 -11.23 9.66 -31.29
CA ASN A 125 -10.14 8.84 -31.72
C ASN A 125 -8.93 9.30 -30.90
N SER A 126 -8.56 8.47 -29.93
CA SER A 126 -7.36 8.55 -29.07
C SER A 126 -6.06 8.36 -29.85
N GLY A 127 -6.02 8.84 -31.10
CA GLY A 127 -4.83 8.89 -31.92
C GLY A 127 -3.95 10.06 -31.50
N SER A 128 -2.71 9.75 -31.15
CA SER A 128 -1.60 10.69 -30.98
C SER A 128 -1.44 11.56 -32.23
N SER A 129 -2.20 12.66 -32.31
CA SER A 129 -2.02 13.69 -33.32
C SER A 129 -1.06 14.73 -32.74
N SER A 130 0.08 14.93 -33.40
CA SER A 130 1.18 15.79 -32.96
C SER A 130 0.87 17.30 -32.96
N GLY A 131 -0.42 17.68 -32.87
CA GLY A 131 -0.89 19.07 -32.95
C GLY A 131 -1.93 19.48 -31.91
N GLY A 132 -2.47 18.55 -31.10
CA GLY A 132 -3.47 18.86 -30.09
C GLY A 132 -2.94 19.69 -28.91
N ALA A 133 -3.82 20.43 -28.23
CA ALA A 133 -3.48 21.17 -27.01
C ALA A 133 -3.24 20.24 -25.81
N VAL A 134 -3.70 18.99 -25.86
CA VAL A 134 -3.61 18.02 -24.75
C VAL A 134 -2.52 16.99 -25.04
N THR A 135 -1.58 16.82 -24.11
CA THR A 135 -0.57 15.75 -24.17
C THR A 135 -0.71 14.84 -22.95
N GLN A 136 -1.05 13.57 -23.19
CA GLN A 136 -1.12 12.57 -22.12
C GLN A 136 0.30 12.19 -21.67
N SER A 137 0.56 12.28 -20.37
CA SER A 137 1.87 12.03 -19.77
C SER A 137 1.85 10.70 -19.02
N GLY A 138 1.58 9.59 -19.71
CA GLY A 138 1.53 8.26 -19.10
C GLY A 138 0.35 8.06 -18.12
N SER A 139 -0.10 6.81 -17.97
CA SER A 139 -1.07 6.40 -16.95
C SER A 139 -0.29 5.99 -15.70
N GLY A 140 -0.28 6.83 -14.67
CA GLY A 140 0.68 6.77 -13.57
C GLY A 140 0.14 6.28 -12.22
N SER A 141 -0.98 5.54 -12.14
CA SER A 141 -1.31 4.92 -10.85
C SER A 141 -0.26 3.87 -10.47
N PRO A 142 0.37 3.96 -9.27
CA PRO A 142 1.15 2.85 -8.78
C PRO A 142 0.22 1.64 -8.71
N SER A 143 0.59 0.59 -9.44
CA SER A 143 -0.33 -0.49 -9.76
C SER A 143 -0.94 -1.10 -8.49
N LYS A 144 -2.28 -1.14 -8.41
CA LYS A 144 -3.00 -1.87 -7.34
C LYS A 144 -2.52 -3.31 -7.20
N THR A 145 -2.03 -3.90 -8.30
CA THR A 145 -1.39 -5.21 -8.31
C THR A 145 -0.10 -5.22 -7.49
N VAL A 146 0.74 -4.19 -7.62
CA VAL A 146 1.99 -4.05 -6.84
C VAL A 146 1.67 -3.88 -5.35
N LEU A 147 0.68 -3.04 -4.99
CA LEU A 147 0.26 -2.89 -3.60
C LEU A 147 -0.25 -4.21 -3.01
N ARG A 148 -1.12 -4.92 -3.73
CA ARG A 148 -1.66 -6.21 -3.30
C ARG A 148 -0.57 -7.26 -3.17
N ALA A 149 0.33 -7.34 -4.15
CA ALA A 149 1.46 -8.28 -4.12
C ALA A 149 2.38 -8.00 -2.93
N HIS A 150 2.73 -6.73 -2.67
CA HIS A 150 3.46 -6.33 -1.46
C HIS A 150 2.76 -6.81 -0.19
N GLY A 151 1.47 -6.46 -0.02
CA GLY A 151 0.70 -6.81 1.17
C GLY A 151 0.60 -8.32 1.40
N ILE A 152 0.34 -9.11 0.35
CA ILE A 152 0.25 -10.58 0.42
C ILE A 152 1.59 -11.20 0.79
N ILE A 153 2.67 -10.86 0.07
CA ILE A 153 4.00 -11.41 0.30
C ILE A 153 4.46 -11.10 1.73
N MET A 154 4.33 -9.83 2.15
CA MET A 154 4.79 -9.40 3.48
C MET A 154 3.95 -10.03 4.60
N SER A 155 2.64 -10.21 4.40
CA SER A 155 1.77 -10.91 5.35
C SER A 155 2.19 -12.37 5.50
N ILE A 156 2.42 -13.09 4.40
CA ILE A 156 2.89 -14.47 4.43
C ILE A 156 4.23 -14.56 5.18
N VAL A 157 5.18 -13.69 4.85
CA VAL A 157 6.52 -13.68 5.43
C VAL A 157 6.49 -13.42 6.94
N PHE A 158 5.78 -12.39 7.40
CA PHE A 158 5.82 -11.98 8.81
C PHE A 158 4.84 -12.73 9.72
N ILE A 159 3.64 -13.05 9.24
CA ILE A 159 2.64 -13.75 10.07
C ILE A 159 2.92 -15.25 10.13
N ALA A 160 3.36 -15.86 9.03
CA ALA A 160 3.53 -17.31 8.95
C ALA A 160 5.00 -17.73 8.79
N GLY A 161 5.71 -17.15 7.81
CA GLY A 161 7.05 -17.57 7.39
C GLY A 161 8.09 -17.52 8.49
N TYR A 162 8.36 -16.33 9.03
CA TYR A 162 9.34 -16.13 10.10
C TYR A 162 8.98 -16.88 11.40
N PRO A 163 7.72 -16.84 11.89
CA PRO A 163 7.29 -17.63 13.05
C PRO A 163 7.49 -19.13 12.86
N LEU A 164 7.11 -19.67 11.69
CA LEU A 164 7.31 -21.08 11.36
C LEU A 164 8.80 -21.43 11.39
N GLY A 165 9.63 -20.62 10.72
CA GLY A 165 11.08 -20.79 10.72
C GLY A 165 11.69 -20.82 12.13
N ALA A 166 11.21 -19.95 13.02
CA ALA A 166 11.68 -19.88 14.41
C ALA A 166 11.32 -21.14 15.23
N ILE A 167 10.21 -21.81 14.92
CA ILE A 167 9.76 -23.05 15.59
C ILE A 167 10.53 -24.28 15.10
N LEU A 168 11.02 -24.30 13.85
CA LEU A 168 11.74 -25.45 13.28
C LEU A 168 12.97 -25.84 14.13
N MET A 169 13.67 -24.87 14.74
CA MET A 169 14.84 -25.17 15.59
C MET A 169 14.50 -25.91 16.89
N PRO A 170 13.56 -25.42 17.72
CA PRO A 170 13.08 -26.17 18.89
C PRO A 170 12.53 -27.57 18.55
N MET A 171 11.83 -27.73 17.43
CA MET A 171 11.16 -28.98 17.07
C MET A 171 12.07 -30.02 16.40
N LEU A 172 12.82 -29.61 15.36
CA LEU A 172 13.62 -30.52 14.54
C LEU A 172 15.09 -30.57 14.94
N GLY A 173 15.61 -29.52 15.59
CA GLY A 173 17.02 -29.40 15.97
C GLY A 173 18.01 -29.29 14.80
N LYS A 174 17.53 -29.25 13.55
CA LYS A 174 18.36 -29.20 12.33
C LYS A 174 18.60 -27.75 11.89
N TRP A 175 19.82 -27.25 12.13
CA TRP A 175 20.19 -25.86 11.85
C TRP A 175 20.09 -25.50 10.36
N LEU A 176 20.43 -26.41 9.45
CA LEU A 176 20.36 -26.18 8.00
C LEU A 176 18.93 -25.94 7.52
N ILE A 177 17.95 -26.67 8.06
CA ILE A 177 16.54 -26.49 7.69
C ILE A 177 16.06 -25.11 8.16
N HIS A 178 16.40 -24.72 9.38
CA HIS A 178 16.09 -23.39 9.89
C HIS A 178 16.76 -22.29 9.08
N ALA A 179 18.07 -22.36 8.89
CA ALA A 179 18.82 -21.36 8.15
C ALA A 179 18.33 -21.23 6.70
N GLY A 180 18.13 -22.35 6.01
CA GLY A 180 17.60 -22.38 4.64
C GLY A 180 16.21 -21.74 4.56
N TRP A 181 15.28 -22.13 5.44
CA TRP A 181 13.95 -21.53 5.50
C TRP A 181 14.00 -20.02 5.77
N GLN A 182 14.83 -19.59 6.73
CA GLN A 182 14.96 -18.17 7.06
C GLN A 182 15.56 -17.36 5.90
N VAL A 183 16.49 -17.93 5.14
CA VAL A 183 17.04 -17.28 3.94
C VAL A 183 15.96 -17.11 2.86
N VAL A 184 15.13 -18.14 2.62
CA VAL A 184 14.01 -18.02 1.67
C VAL A 184 13.04 -16.91 2.10
N MET A 185 12.67 -16.86 3.38
CA MET A 185 11.81 -15.80 3.90
C MET A 185 12.45 -14.41 3.83
N LEU A 186 13.77 -14.31 4.03
CA LEU A 186 14.52 -13.06 3.88
C LEU A 186 14.51 -12.55 2.43
N LEU A 187 14.66 -13.45 1.46
CA LEU A 187 14.59 -13.09 0.04
C LEU A 187 13.18 -12.63 -0.35
N LEU A 188 12.14 -13.34 0.09
CA LEU A 188 10.76 -12.94 -0.13
C LEU A 188 10.43 -11.62 0.57
N MET A 189 10.98 -11.38 1.77
CA MET A 189 10.85 -10.10 2.46
C MET A 189 11.42 -8.95 1.62
N TRP A 190 12.61 -9.10 1.04
CA TRP A 190 13.21 -8.07 0.20
C TRP A 190 12.46 -7.89 -1.12
N ALA A 191 11.94 -8.95 -1.72
CA ALA A 191 11.05 -8.85 -2.89
C ALA A 191 9.76 -8.07 -2.55
N GLY A 192 9.09 -8.42 -1.44
CA GLY A 192 7.93 -7.70 -0.94
C GLY A 192 8.24 -6.25 -0.62
N PHE A 193 9.36 -5.98 0.07
CA PHE A 193 9.83 -4.63 0.37
C PHE A 193 10.09 -3.81 -0.89
N GLY A 194 10.72 -4.39 -1.91
CA GLY A 194 10.96 -3.73 -3.19
C GLY A 194 9.68 -3.28 -3.89
N LEU A 195 8.64 -4.13 -3.90
CA LEU A 195 7.32 -3.77 -4.40
C LEU A 195 6.70 -2.60 -3.61
N GLY A 196 6.80 -2.65 -2.28
CA GLY A 196 6.33 -1.57 -1.41
C GLY A 196 7.10 -0.26 -1.60
N TYR A 197 8.41 -0.34 -1.84
CA TYR A 197 9.26 0.82 -2.12
C TYR A 197 8.85 1.50 -3.42
N VAL A 198 8.67 0.74 -4.51
CA VAL A 198 8.21 1.29 -5.80
C VAL A 198 6.86 1.96 -5.61
N TYR A 199 5.90 1.27 -4.98
CA TYR A 199 4.57 1.83 -4.72
C TYR A 199 4.62 3.12 -3.88
N ALA A 200 5.40 3.13 -2.80
CA ALA A 200 5.50 4.27 -1.90
C ALA A 200 6.27 5.45 -2.53
N ARG A 201 7.27 5.19 -3.38
CA ARG A 201 8.01 6.23 -4.10
C ARG A 201 7.12 6.90 -5.13
N ASP A 202 6.44 6.09 -5.95
CA ASP A 202 5.60 6.58 -7.05
C ASP A 202 4.35 7.30 -6.52
N GLY A 203 3.78 6.83 -5.39
CA GLY A 203 2.72 7.54 -4.67
C GLY A 203 3.18 8.69 -3.76
N GLY A 204 4.50 8.97 -3.68
CA GLY A 204 5.03 10.07 -2.88
C GLY A 204 4.91 9.92 -1.35
N TYR A 205 4.64 8.71 -0.85
CA TYR A 205 4.49 8.37 0.56
C TYR A 205 5.79 7.92 1.23
N TRP A 206 6.84 7.65 0.45
CA TRP A 206 8.13 7.16 0.93
C TRP A 206 8.73 8.06 2.00
N GLY A 207 9.02 7.48 3.17
CA GLY A 207 9.64 8.21 4.29
C GLY A 207 8.73 9.24 4.96
N LYS A 208 7.45 9.33 4.58
CA LYS A 208 6.48 10.26 5.20
C LYS A 208 5.53 9.54 6.16
N GLN A 209 5.26 8.27 5.91
CA GLN A 209 4.29 7.47 6.66
C GLN A 209 4.94 6.55 7.67
N ALA A 210 4.28 6.34 8.82
CA ALA A 210 4.78 5.46 9.89
C ALA A 210 5.09 4.04 9.37
N HIS A 211 4.21 3.46 8.56
CA HIS A 211 4.41 2.16 7.92
C HIS A 211 5.69 2.09 7.08
N THR A 212 5.97 3.14 6.27
CA THR A 212 7.16 3.15 5.39
C THR A 212 8.46 3.30 6.19
N ARG A 213 8.47 4.13 7.25
CA ARG A 213 9.64 4.32 8.11
C ARG A 213 9.93 3.07 8.95
N MET A 214 8.91 2.56 9.64
CA MET A 214 9.03 1.40 10.51
C MET A 214 9.31 0.12 9.70
N GLY A 215 8.63 -0.09 8.58
CA GLY A 215 8.88 -1.22 7.69
C GLY A 215 10.32 -1.25 7.17
N THR A 216 10.86 -0.10 6.76
CA THR A 216 12.27 0.02 6.34
C THR A 216 13.23 -0.35 7.46
N ALA A 217 13.00 0.16 8.67
CA ALA A 217 13.82 -0.18 9.83
C ALA A 217 13.77 -1.68 10.14
N VAL A 218 12.57 -2.29 10.16
CA VAL A 218 12.40 -3.72 10.44
C VAL A 218 13.11 -4.58 9.38
N CYS A 219 12.94 -4.28 8.08
CA CYS A 219 13.59 -5.04 7.01
C CYS A 219 15.12 -4.94 7.07
N ALA A 220 15.65 -3.74 7.33
CA ALA A 220 17.09 -3.53 7.52
C ALA A 220 17.63 -4.32 8.72
N LEU A 221 16.97 -4.22 9.88
CA LEU A 221 17.34 -4.92 11.10
C LEU A 221 17.20 -6.44 10.97
N MET A 222 16.21 -6.93 10.24
CA MET A 222 16.02 -8.36 9.96
C MET A 222 17.18 -8.94 9.15
N THR A 223 17.85 -8.14 8.32
CA THR A 223 19.04 -8.57 7.57
C THR A 223 20.25 -8.86 8.47
N LEU A 224 20.24 -8.38 9.72
CA LEU A 224 21.27 -8.72 10.72
C LEU A 224 21.04 -10.10 11.36
N GLN A 225 19.83 -10.67 11.25
CA GLN A 225 19.48 -11.95 11.87
C GLN A 225 20.33 -13.14 11.39
N PRO A 226 20.62 -13.32 10.08
CA PRO A 226 21.50 -14.39 9.62
C PRO A 226 22.91 -14.31 10.21
N VAL A 227 23.46 -13.10 10.36
CA VAL A 227 24.78 -12.89 10.98
C VAL A 227 24.74 -13.31 12.45
N LEU A 228 23.77 -12.80 13.21
CA LEU A 228 23.57 -13.18 14.61
C LEU A 228 23.29 -14.68 14.78
N GLY A 229 22.53 -15.27 13.85
CA GLY A 229 22.21 -16.69 13.82
C GLY A 229 23.43 -17.56 13.56
N TYR A 230 24.32 -17.15 12.65
CA TYR A 230 25.59 -17.83 12.40
C TYR A 230 26.53 -17.73 13.61
N MET A 231 26.68 -16.53 14.19
CA MET A 231 27.47 -16.33 15.41
C MET A 231 26.93 -17.17 16.57
N HIS A 232 25.60 -17.22 16.73
CA HIS A 232 24.93 -18.08 17.69
C HIS A 232 25.24 -19.56 17.45
N HIS A 233 25.13 -20.03 16.20
CA HIS A 233 25.40 -21.42 15.86
C HIS A 233 26.85 -21.80 16.15
N ARG A 234 27.82 -20.99 15.71
CA ARG A 234 29.25 -21.20 15.98
C ARG A 234 29.53 -21.27 17.47
N TYR A 235 28.99 -20.32 18.25
CA TYR A 235 29.15 -20.32 19.70
C TYR A 235 28.56 -21.58 20.34
N PHE A 236 27.38 -22.01 19.91
CA PHE A 236 26.70 -23.19 20.45
C PHE A 236 27.43 -24.50 20.12
N VAL A 237 27.99 -24.62 18.91
CA VAL A 237 28.79 -25.80 18.53
C VAL A 237 30.07 -25.87 19.36
N SER A 238 30.73 -24.73 19.62
CA SER A 238 31.96 -24.69 20.43
C SER A 238 31.73 -24.93 21.93
N HIS A 239 30.67 -24.38 22.52
CA HIS A 239 30.50 -24.37 23.99
C HIS A 239 29.40 -25.29 24.51
N ARG A 240 28.57 -25.88 23.62
CA ARG A 240 27.40 -26.72 23.96
C ARG A 240 26.38 -26.05 24.91
N LYS A 241 26.47 -24.73 25.11
CA LYS A 241 25.59 -23.92 25.96
C LYS A 241 25.14 -22.65 25.25
N ARG A 242 24.03 -22.06 25.70
CA ARG A 242 23.56 -20.75 25.22
C ARG A 242 24.47 -19.65 25.78
N GLY A 243 24.92 -18.76 24.92
CA GLY A 243 25.69 -17.56 25.29
C GLY A 243 24.84 -16.30 25.24
N VAL A 244 25.46 -15.14 25.46
CA VAL A 244 24.80 -13.83 25.31
C VAL A 244 24.25 -13.67 23.88
N VAL A 245 25.05 -14.03 22.87
CA VAL A 245 24.65 -13.99 21.44
C VAL A 245 23.40 -14.83 21.17
N SER A 246 23.22 -15.97 21.85
CA SER A 246 22.00 -16.78 21.74
C SER A 246 20.75 -15.99 22.15
N HIS A 247 20.84 -15.27 23.27
CA HIS A 247 19.71 -14.52 23.81
C HIS A 247 19.41 -13.31 22.95
N VAL A 248 20.46 -12.59 22.51
CA VAL A 248 20.33 -11.47 21.58
C VAL A 248 19.64 -11.93 20.29
N HIS A 249 20.12 -12.99 19.62
CA HIS A 249 19.52 -13.50 18.40
C HIS A 249 18.03 -13.86 18.57
N VAL A 250 17.69 -14.62 19.62
CA VAL A 250 16.31 -15.08 19.86
C VAL A 250 15.37 -13.92 20.20
N TRP A 251 15.72 -13.05 21.14
CA TRP A 251 14.83 -11.97 21.57
C TRP A 251 14.74 -10.85 20.53
N PHE A 252 15.84 -10.51 19.87
CA PHE A 252 15.85 -9.57 18.75
C PHE A 252 14.96 -10.08 17.61
N GLY A 253 15.01 -11.38 17.30
CA GLY A 253 14.19 -11.97 16.25
C GLY A 253 12.69 -11.91 16.59
N ARG A 254 12.34 -12.28 17.83
CA ARG A 254 10.97 -12.20 18.34
C ARG A 254 10.43 -10.77 18.30
N ALA A 255 11.21 -9.81 18.75
CA ALA A 255 10.83 -8.39 18.71
C ALA A 255 10.57 -7.92 17.29
N LEU A 256 11.47 -8.21 16.34
CA LEU A 256 11.30 -7.82 14.93
C LEU A 256 10.08 -8.47 14.26
N ILE A 257 9.75 -9.72 14.59
CA ILE A 257 8.52 -10.38 14.10
C ILE A 257 7.28 -9.60 14.57
N ILE A 258 7.19 -9.29 15.87
CA ILE A 258 6.05 -8.56 16.45
C ILE A 258 5.94 -7.17 15.83
N ILE A 259 7.03 -6.41 15.76
CA ILE A 259 7.04 -5.08 15.15
C ILE A 259 6.66 -5.17 13.67
N GLY A 260 7.10 -6.21 12.95
CA GLY A 260 6.72 -6.46 11.56
C GLY A 260 5.22 -6.73 11.38
N ILE A 261 4.59 -7.50 12.28
CA ILE A 261 3.14 -7.74 12.26
C ILE A 261 2.36 -6.44 12.55
N VAL A 262 2.82 -5.65 13.52
CA VAL A 262 2.24 -4.31 13.79
C VAL A 262 2.41 -3.41 12.56
N ASN A 263 3.57 -3.46 11.90
CA ASN A 263 3.82 -2.72 10.67
C ASN A 263 2.86 -3.10 9.54
N GLY A 264 2.54 -4.39 9.39
CA GLY A 264 1.54 -4.84 8.43
C GLY A 264 0.15 -4.27 8.70
N GLY A 265 -0.24 -4.16 9.98
CA GLY A 265 -1.48 -3.47 10.37
C GLY A 265 -1.49 -1.99 9.99
N LEU A 266 -0.39 -1.27 10.22
CA LEU A 266 -0.23 0.12 9.76
C LEU A 266 -0.27 0.23 8.23
N GLY A 267 0.21 -0.80 7.52
CA GLY A 267 0.14 -0.87 6.05
C GLY A 267 -1.29 -0.96 5.54
N LEU A 268 -2.12 -1.78 6.20
CA LEU A 268 -3.55 -1.88 5.88
C LEU A 268 -4.31 -0.58 6.15
N GLN A 269 -3.97 0.11 7.25
CA GLN A 269 -4.51 1.42 7.58
C GLN A 269 -4.10 2.46 6.52
N LEU A 270 -2.82 2.49 6.13
CA LEU A 270 -2.30 3.40 5.11
C LEU A 270 -2.95 3.15 3.74
N ALA A 271 -3.20 1.89 3.40
CA ALA A 271 -3.86 1.51 2.16
C ALA A 271 -5.38 1.74 2.20
N ASN A 272 -5.94 2.31 3.28
CA ASN A 272 -7.37 2.48 3.52
C ASN A 272 -8.15 1.19 3.17
N SER A 273 -7.61 0.05 3.60
CA SER A 273 -8.13 -1.26 3.23
C SER A 273 -9.53 -1.47 3.80
N SER A 274 -10.38 -2.21 3.07
CA SER A 274 -11.73 -2.50 3.56
C SER A 274 -11.70 -3.26 4.89
N THR A 275 -12.73 -3.07 5.70
CA THR A 275 -12.88 -3.72 7.01
C THR A 275 -12.72 -5.25 6.92
N ALA A 276 -13.15 -5.85 5.81
CA ALA A 276 -12.99 -7.28 5.56
C ALA A 276 -11.50 -7.71 5.54
N TYR A 277 -10.62 -6.96 4.88
CA TYR A 277 -9.18 -7.26 4.86
C TYR A 277 -8.53 -7.05 6.24
N ILE A 278 -8.94 -6.01 6.96
CA ILE A 278 -8.44 -5.73 8.32
C ILE A 278 -8.83 -6.86 9.28
N ILE A 279 -10.08 -7.31 9.22
CA ILE A 279 -10.57 -8.45 10.01
C ILE A 279 -9.80 -9.72 9.64
N ALA A 280 -9.69 -10.03 8.34
CA ALA A 280 -8.99 -11.24 7.88
C ALA A 280 -7.52 -11.26 8.35
N TYR A 281 -6.79 -10.16 8.18
CA TYR A 281 -5.41 -10.03 8.65
C TYR A 281 -5.31 -10.23 10.17
N SER A 282 -6.17 -9.57 10.94
CA SER A 282 -6.15 -9.63 12.41
C SER A 282 -6.44 -11.04 12.94
N VAL A 283 -7.42 -11.73 12.35
CA VAL A 283 -7.78 -13.11 12.71
C VAL A 283 -6.63 -14.06 12.39
N ILE A 284 -6.06 -13.97 11.18
CA ILE A 284 -4.94 -14.84 10.76
C ILE A 284 -3.72 -14.60 11.64
N ALA A 285 -3.38 -13.34 11.93
CA ALA A 285 -2.27 -12.98 12.82
C ALA A 285 -2.50 -13.52 14.25
N GLY A 286 -3.72 -13.41 14.79
CA GLY A 286 -4.07 -13.94 16.11
C GLY A 286 -3.92 -15.47 16.18
N ILE A 287 -4.46 -16.19 15.20
CA ILE A 287 -4.33 -17.65 15.12
C ILE A 287 -2.86 -18.06 15.00
N ALA A 288 -2.10 -17.41 14.13
CA ALA A 288 -0.67 -17.69 13.95
C ALA A 288 0.14 -17.44 15.24
N ALA A 289 -0.18 -16.39 15.99
CA ALA A 289 0.44 -16.10 17.28
C ALA A 289 0.16 -17.22 18.31
N ILE A 290 -1.09 -17.69 18.40
CA ILE A 290 -1.47 -18.80 19.29
C ILE A 290 -0.71 -20.08 18.91
N LEU A 291 -0.69 -20.43 17.62
CA LEU A 291 0.03 -21.60 17.12
C LEU A 291 1.53 -21.48 17.39
N TYR A 292 2.10 -20.29 17.22
CA TYR A 292 3.51 -20.04 17.52
C TYR A 292 3.84 -20.27 18.99
N LEU A 293 3.04 -19.71 19.90
CA LEU A 293 3.23 -19.87 21.34
C LEU A 293 3.06 -21.34 21.77
N ALA A 294 2.04 -22.03 21.25
CA ALA A 294 1.82 -23.45 21.54
C ALA A 294 2.99 -24.31 21.07
N ALA A 295 3.46 -24.11 19.83
CA ALA A 295 4.57 -24.87 19.28
C ALA A 295 5.90 -24.57 19.98
N ALA A 296 6.15 -23.30 20.34
CA ALA A 296 7.32 -22.92 21.13
C ALA A 296 7.31 -23.61 22.50
N PHE A 297 6.17 -23.60 23.19
CA PHE A 297 6.01 -24.25 24.50
C PHE A 297 6.22 -25.77 24.42
N ILE A 298 5.62 -26.44 23.43
CA ILE A 298 5.79 -27.88 23.20
C ILE A 298 7.26 -28.20 22.87
N GLY A 299 7.89 -27.40 22.02
CA GLY A 299 9.29 -27.57 21.63
C GLY A 299 10.25 -27.43 22.80
N GLU A 300 10.02 -26.47 23.69
CA GLU A 300 10.80 -26.29 24.92
C GLU A 300 10.62 -27.45 25.90
N ARG A 301 9.37 -27.90 26.12
CA ARG A 301 9.09 -29.08 26.97
C ARG A 301 9.79 -30.34 26.46
N ARG A 302 9.72 -30.61 25.15
CA ARG A 302 10.39 -31.78 24.54
C ARG A 302 11.90 -31.73 24.73
N ARG A 303 12.52 -30.56 24.52
CA ARG A 303 13.97 -30.39 24.74
C ARG A 303 14.38 -30.60 26.19
N ASN A 304 13.60 -30.10 27.15
CA ASN A 304 13.87 -30.29 28.57
C ASN A 304 13.77 -31.78 28.95
N ALA A 305 12.75 -32.48 28.45
CA ALA A 305 12.60 -33.93 28.67
C ALA A 305 13.76 -34.74 28.08
N SER A 306 14.21 -34.41 26.85
CA SER A 306 15.37 -35.08 26.24
C SER A 306 16.67 -34.83 27.01
N ARG A 307 16.88 -33.63 27.55
CA ARG A 307 18.02 -33.31 28.43
C ARG A 307 17.99 -34.10 29.74
N ALA A 308 16.85 -34.16 30.41
CA ALA A 308 16.69 -34.93 31.64
C ALA A 308 17.02 -36.42 31.42
N LYS A 309 16.57 -36.98 30.28
CA LYS A 309 16.85 -38.37 29.91
C LYS A 309 18.32 -38.64 29.57
N GLN A 310 19.12 -37.64 29.21
CA GLN A 310 20.57 -37.78 28.98
C GLN A 310 21.39 -37.68 30.28
N ILE A 311 20.92 -36.92 31.27
CA ILE A 311 21.60 -36.75 32.56
C ILE A 311 21.40 -37.97 33.47
N SER A 312 20.19 -38.55 33.48
CA SER A 312 19.85 -39.68 34.36
C SER A 312 20.75 -40.93 34.17
N PRO A 313 21.13 -41.36 32.95
CA PRO A 313 22.07 -42.47 32.76
C PRO A 313 23.52 -42.12 33.12
N GLN A 314 23.95 -40.86 32.92
CA GLN A 314 25.32 -40.44 33.26
C GLN A 314 25.55 -40.42 34.77
N MET A 315 24.57 -39.95 35.55
CA MET A 315 24.65 -40.00 37.02
C MET A 315 24.72 -41.45 37.54
N SER A 316 23.94 -42.37 36.97
CA SER A 316 24.00 -43.80 37.37
C SER A 316 25.33 -44.48 37.04
N GLN A 317 26.06 -44.00 36.02
CA GLN A 317 27.39 -44.51 35.67
C GLN A 317 28.50 -43.91 36.52
N GLU A 318 28.30 -42.71 37.06
CA GLU A 318 29.24 -42.02 37.92
C GLU A 318 29.13 -42.47 39.39
N GLU A 319 27.92 -42.79 39.86
CA GLU A 319 27.68 -43.41 41.18
C GLU A 319 28.14 -44.89 41.27
N ALA A 320 28.36 -45.54 40.13
CA ALA A 320 28.82 -46.93 40.05
C ALA A 320 30.35 -47.08 39.94
N ARG A 321 31.11 -45.98 40.02
CA ARG A 321 32.58 -45.94 40.05
C ARG A 321 33.09 -45.54 41.42
#